data_AF-A0A928JS02-F1
#
_entry.id   AF-A0A928JS02-F1
#
_cell.length_a   1.000
_cell.length_b   1.000
_cell.length_c   1.000
_cell.angle_alpha   90.00
_cell.angle_beta   90.00
_cell.angle_gamma   90.00
#
_symmetry.space_group_name_H-M   'P 1'
#
loop_
_entity.id
_entity.type
_entity.pdbx_description
1 polymer ?
#
loop_
_entity_poly.entity_id
_entity_poly.type
_entity_poly.pdbx_seq_one_letter_code
_entity_poly.pdbx_strand_id
1 'polypeptide(L)'
;MLYTSFGLLIGLVNGLLGAGGGMIAVPVLKKCGLDTKKAHANAVAVILPITVFSAFVYMLKGYVDLKDALAFMPLGIVGSILATWLLKKLSPYILRLIFAGFMIWAGIRMLLK
;
A
#
# COMPACT_ATOMS: atom_id res chain seq x y z
N MET A 1 -7.35 12.09 20.91
CA MET A 1 -7.64 13.17 19.93
C MET A 1 -6.52 13.40 18.92
N LEU A 2 -5.22 13.38 19.30
CA LEU A 2 -4.11 13.59 18.34
C LEU A 2 -4.02 12.53 17.21
N TYR A 3 -4.34 11.28 17.52
CA TYR A 3 -4.24 10.16 16.57
C TYR A 3 -5.27 10.22 15.43
N THR A 4 -6.45 10.81 15.67
CA THR A 4 -7.53 10.90 14.68
C THR A 4 -7.19 11.89 13.57
N SER A 5 -6.55 13.02 13.91
CA SER A 5 -6.10 14.04 12.97
C SER A 5 -4.99 13.53 12.06
N PHE A 6 -4.04 12.76 12.60
CA PHE A 6 -3.03 12.07 11.79
C PHE A 6 -3.65 11.05 10.85
N GLY A 7 -4.60 10.23 11.32
CA GLY A 7 -5.31 9.27 10.48
C GLY A 7 -6.03 9.93 9.30
N LEU A 8 -6.63 11.09 9.51
CA LEU A 8 -7.34 11.84 8.47
C LEU A 8 -6.39 12.47 7.43
N LEU A 9 -5.28 13.07 7.87
CA LEU A 9 -4.23 13.57 6.96
C LEU A 9 -3.58 12.45 6.16
N ILE A 10 -3.28 11.33 6.81
CA ILE A 10 -2.72 10.14 6.17
C ILE A 10 -3.72 9.59 5.15
N GLY A 11 -5.01 9.51 5.50
CA GLY A 11 -6.07 9.07 4.59
C GLY A 11 -6.22 9.96 3.36
N LEU A 12 -6.18 11.29 3.53
CA LEU A 12 -6.25 12.27 2.44
C LEU A 12 -5.06 12.14 1.48
N VAL A 13 -3.83 12.14 2.01
CA VAL A 13 -2.62 12.01 1.20
C VAL A 13 -2.57 10.64 0.51
N ASN A 14 -2.99 9.58 1.20
CA ASN A 14 -3.05 8.24 0.63
C ASN A 14 -4.11 8.10 -0.47
N GLY A 15 -5.27 8.76 -0.31
CA GLY A 15 -6.32 8.80 -1.33
C GLY A 15 -5.89 9.58 -2.57
N LEU A 16 -5.19 10.71 -2.37
CA LEU A 16 -4.66 11.54 -3.45
C LEU A 16 -3.54 10.87 -4.25
N LEU A 17 -2.63 10.14 -3.58
CA LEU A 17 -1.52 9.45 -4.25
C LEU A 17 -1.95 8.17 -4.97
N GLY A 18 -3.17 7.67 -4.75
CA GLY A 18 -3.67 6.43 -5.37
C GLY A 18 -2.90 5.16 -4.98
N ALA A 19 -1.90 5.27 -4.09
CA ALA A 19 -0.96 4.20 -3.74
C ALA A 19 -1.54 3.17 -2.76
N GLY A 20 -2.84 3.26 -2.44
CA GLY A 20 -3.50 2.31 -1.56
C GLY A 20 -2.86 2.25 -0.16
N GLY A 21 -2.59 3.40 0.47
CA GLY A 21 -2.36 3.49 1.92
C GLY A 21 -0.99 3.06 2.51
N GLY A 22 -0.26 2.14 1.88
CA GLY A 22 0.90 1.47 2.50
C GLY A 22 2.15 2.34 2.68
N MET A 23 2.38 3.27 1.75
CA MET A 23 3.59 4.11 1.69
C MET A 23 3.75 4.99 2.94
N ILE A 24 2.65 5.52 3.47
CA ILE A 24 2.63 6.43 4.63
C ILE A 24 2.19 5.71 5.91
N ALA A 25 1.30 4.70 5.83
CA ALA A 25 0.83 3.97 7.01
C ALA A 25 1.96 3.22 7.73
N VAL A 26 2.88 2.61 6.97
CA VAL A 26 4.01 1.82 7.51
C VAL A 26 4.96 2.66 8.38
N PRO A 27 5.50 3.81 7.94
CA PRO A 27 6.42 4.61 8.76
C PRO A 27 5.74 5.23 10.00
N VAL A 28 4.44 5.54 9.93
CA VAL A 28 3.68 6.06 11.07
C VAL A 28 3.45 4.99 12.13
N LEU A 29 3.03 3.78 11.73
CA LEU A 29 2.86 2.65 12.65
C LEU A 29 4.18 2.21 13.29
N LYS A 30 5.31 2.34 12.57
CA LYS A 30 6.64 2.10 13.13
C LYS A 30 7.01 3.12 14.21
N LYS A 31 6.69 4.40 14.03
CA LYS A 31 6.91 5.44 15.06
C LYS A 31 6.09 5.19 16.34
N CYS A 32 4.99 4.44 16.25
CA CYS A 32 4.20 4.01 17.42
C CYS A 32 4.77 2.79 18.16
N GLY A 33 5.97 2.29 17.83
CA GLY A 33 6.65 1.24 18.59
C GLY A 33 6.22 -0.20 18.25
N LEU A 34 5.46 -0.41 17.17
CA LEU A 34 5.13 -1.76 16.70
C LEU A 34 6.27 -2.37 15.88
N ASP A 35 6.49 -3.67 16.10
CA ASP A 35 7.39 -4.49 15.30
C ASP A 35 7.06 -4.37 13.79
N THR A 36 8.10 -4.32 12.95
CA THR A 36 8.01 -3.95 11.52
C THR A 36 7.05 -4.85 10.76
N LYS A 37 6.96 -6.14 11.15
CA LYS A 37 6.00 -7.10 10.57
C LYS A 37 4.55 -6.79 10.95
N LYS A 38 4.28 -6.39 12.20
CA LYS A 38 2.92 -6.04 12.67
C LYS A 38 2.44 -4.72 12.08
N ALA A 39 3.33 -3.74 11.91
CA ALA A 39 3.03 -2.48 11.24
C ALA A 39 2.59 -2.70 9.78
N HIS A 40 3.26 -3.59 9.04
CA HIS A 40 2.86 -3.95 7.68
C HIS A 40 1.49 -4.66 7.63
N ALA A 41 1.24 -5.61 8.53
CA ALA A 41 -0.04 -6.33 8.58
C ALA A 41 -1.22 -5.39 8.85
N ASN A 42 -1.08 -4.47 9.81
CA ASN A 42 -2.10 -3.47 10.10
C ASN A 42 -2.32 -2.48 8.96
N ALA A 43 -1.25 -2.07 8.26
CA ALA A 43 -1.40 -1.24 7.06
C ALA A 43 -2.23 -1.98 6.01
N VAL A 44 -1.90 -3.23 5.67
CA VAL A 44 -2.66 -4.03 4.69
C VAL A 44 -4.12 -4.20 5.10
N ALA A 45 -4.40 -4.41 6.40
CA ALA A 45 -5.76 -4.52 6.91
C ALA A 45 -6.61 -3.25 6.67
N VAL A 46 -6.01 -2.06 6.79
CA VAL A 46 -6.67 -0.78 6.50
C VAL A 46 -6.80 -0.53 5.00
N ILE A 47 -5.84 -0.99 4.21
CA ILE A 47 -5.81 -0.80 2.76
C ILE A 47 -6.91 -1.62 2.07
N LEU A 48 -7.21 -2.81 2.58
CA LEU A 48 -8.21 -3.71 2.01
C LEU A 48 -9.60 -3.04 1.85
N PRO A 49 -10.24 -2.49 2.90
CA PRO A 49 -11.55 -1.85 2.75
C PRO A 49 -11.51 -0.61 1.86
N ILE A 50 -10.42 0.18 1.90
CA ILE A 50 -10.25 1.35 1.03
C ILE A 50 -10.22 0.90 -0.44
N THR A 51 -9.46 -0.15 -0.74
CA THR A 51 -9.30 -0.64 -2.12
C THR A 51 -10.58 -1.26 -2.65
N VAL A 52 -11.34 -1.98 -1.80
CA VAL A 52 -12.66 -2.52 -2.16
C VAL A 52 -13.64 -1.39 -2.48
N PHE A 53 -13.69 -0.35 -1.64
CA PHE A 53 -14.56 0.80 -1.87
C PHE A 53 -14.16 1.58 -3.13
N SER A 54 -12.86 1.80 -3.35
CA SER A 54 -12.35 2.40 -4.58
C SER A 54 -12.72 1.56 -5.80
N ALA A 55 -12.47 0.25 -5.80
CA ALA A 55 -12.82 -0.64 -6.90
C ALA A 55 -14.32 -0.57 -7.23
N PHE A 56 -15.18 -0.56 -6.20
CA PHE A 56 -16.62 -0.41 -6.37
C PHE A 56 -17.00 0.93 -7.02
N VAL A 57 -16.44 2.05 -6.56
CA VAL A 57 -16.67 3.38 -7.14
C VAL A 57 -16.17 3.47 -8.59
N TYR A 58 -15.01 2.90 -8.89
CA TYR A 58 -14.45 2.87 -10.25
C TYR A 58 -15.30 2.02 -11.19
N MET A 59 -15.83 0.89 -10.71
CA MET A 59 -16.74 0.03 -11.47
C MET A 59 -18.08 0.74 -11.75
N LEU A 60 -18.64 1.44 -10.77
CA LEU A 60 -19.88 2.23 -10.95
C LEU A 60 -19.72 3.38 -11.94
N LYS A 61 -18.55 4.00 -12.00
CA LYS A 61 -18.27 5.08 -12.96
C LYS A 61 -17.93 4.61 -14.37
N GLY A 62 -17.85 3.29 -14.62
CA GLY A 62 -17.56 2.73 -15.94
C GLY A 62 -16.13 2.96 -16.44
N TYR A 63 -15.20 3.34 -15.56
CA TYR A 63 -13.78 3.54 -15.91
C TYR A 63 -12.96 2.24 -15.89
N VAL A 64 -13.61 1.10 -15.65
CA VAL A 64 -12.94 -0.21 -15.54
C VAL A 64 -13.39 -1.09 -16.69
N ASP A 65 -12.49 -1.33 -17.63
CA ASP A 65 -12.65 -2.40 -18.61
C ASP A 65 -12.46 -3.74 -17.91
N LEU A 66 -13.56 -4.47 -17.74
CA LEU A 66 -13.56 -5.79 -17.07
C LEU A 66 -12.60 -6.78 -17.74
N LYS A 67 -12.36 -6.65 -19.05
CA LYS A 67 -11.43 -7.51 -19.79
C LYS A 67 -9.98 -7.30 -19.34
N ASP A 68 -9.56 -6.05 -19.20
CA ASP A 68 -8.21 -5.73 -18.73
C ASP A 68 -8.08 -6.08 -17.25
N ALA A 69 -9.09 -5.74 -16.43
CA ALA A 69 -9.09 -6.08 -15.01
C ALA A 69 -8.95 -7.59 -14.77
N LEU A 70 -9.64 -8.43 -15.57
CA LEU A 70 -9.56 -9.88 -15.48
C LEU A 70 -8.20 -10.43 -15.92
N ALA A 71 -7.55 -9.80 -16.91
CA ALA A 71 -6.22 -10.18 -17.38
C ALA A 71 -5.13 -9.86 -16.34
N PHE A 72 -5.25 -8.75 -15.62
CA PHE A 72 -4.29 -8.34 -14.58
C PHE A 72 -4.54 -9.00 -13.22
N MET A 73 -5.77 -9.42 -12.92
CA MET A 73 -6.12 -10.12 -11.67
C MET A 73 -5.21 -11.31 -11.33
N PRO A 74 -4.99 -12.31 -12.21
CA PRO A 74 -4.19 -13.49 -11.87
C PRO A 74 -2.73 -13.12 -11.60
N LEU A 75 -2.17 -12.15 -12.35
CA LEU A 75 -0.82 -11.63 -12.10
C LEU A 75 -0.72 -10.95 -10.73
N GLY A 76 -1.73 -10.17 -10.33
CA GLY A 76 -1.79 -9.56 -9.00
C GLY A 76 -1.88 -10.60 -7.87
N ILE A 77 -2.68 -11.65 -8.07
CA ILE A 77 -2.82 -12.75 -7.08
C ILE A 77 -1.49 -13.49 -6.93
N VAL A 78 -0.88 -13.92 -8.04
CA VAL A 78 0.40 -14.64 -8.02
C VAL A 78 1.52 -13.77 -7.41
N GLY A 79 1.58 -12.50 -7.82
CA GLY A 79 2.55 -11.54 -7.28
C GLY A 79 2.39 -11.30 -5.77
N SER A 80 1.15 -11.17 -5.28
CA SER A 80 0.88 -10.96 -3.85
C SER A 80 1.21 -12.20 -3.00
N ILE A 81 0.95 -13.41 -3.50
CA ILE A 81 1.34 -14.67 -2.83
C ILE A 81 2.87 -14.79 -2.75
N LEU A 82 3.56 -14.58 -3.88
CA LEU A 82 5.03 -14.61 -3.94
C LEU A 82 5.65 -13.57 -3.00
N ALA A 83 5.14 -12.33 -3.02
CA ALA A 83 5.59 -11.27 -2.14
C ALA A 83 5.40 -11.64 -0.66
N THR A 84 4.22 -12.14 -0.28
CA THR A 84 3.93 -12.55 1.10
C THR A 84 4.86 -13.66 1.57
N TRP A 85 5.17 -14.62 0.70
CA TRP A 85 6.09 -15.72 1.04
C TRP A 85 7.54 -15.22 1.21
N LEU A 86 7.99 -14.34 0.32
CA LEU A 86 9.31 -13.73 0.37
C LEU A 86 9.48 -12.85 1.63
N LEU A 87 8.44 -12.09 1.99
CA LEU A 87 8.41 -11.23 3.18
C LEU A 87 8.53 -12.01 4.49
N LYS A 88 8.05 -13.27 4.55
CA LYS A 88 8.19 -14.10 5.76
C LYS A 88 9.65 -14.48 6.03
N LYS A 89 10.45 -14.70 4.97
CA LYS A 89 11.87 -15.11 5.04
C LYS A 89 12.85 -13.94 5.21
N LEU A 90 12.45 -12.73 4.89
CA LEU A 90 13.30 -11.54 4.98
C LEU A 90 13.41 -10.99 6.41
N SER A 91 14.59 -10.52 6.78
CA SER A 91 14.79 -9.81 8.04
C SER A 91 14.09 -8.43 7.98
N PRO A 92 13.59 -7.92 9.12
CA PRO A 92 12.96 -6.60 9.20
C PRO A 92 13.84 -5.46 8.66
N TYR A 93 15.17 -5.61 8.80
CA TYR A 93 16.14 -4.62 8.35
C TYR A 93 16.24 -4.59 6.81
N ILE A 94 16.36 -5.76 6.17
CA ILE A 94 16.46 -5.85 4.71
C ILE A 94 15.16 -5.40 4.06
N LEU A 95 14.01 -5.79 4.62
CA LEU A 95 12.70 -5.33 4.14
C LEU A 95 12.60 -3.80 4.16
N ARG A 96 13.03 -3.17 5.25
CA ARG A 96 13.05 -1.72 5.37
C ARG A 96 13.95 -1.07 4.32
N LEU A 97 15.12 -1.64 4.06
CA LEU A 97 16.08 -1.11 3.09
C LEU A 97 15.54 -1.19 1.65
N ILE A 98 14.97 -2.33 1.27
CA ILE A 98 14.35 -2.53 -0.04
C ILE A 98 13.19 -1.56 -0.24
N PHE A 99 12.29 -1.45 0.75
CA PHE A 99 11.15 -0.55 0.67
C PHE A 99 11.58 0.92 0.59
N ALA A 100 12.55 1.34 1.39
CA ALA A 100 13.09 2.70 1.35
C ALA A 100 13.73 3.02 -0.01
N GLY A 101 14.52 2.09 -0.57
CA GLY A 101 15.12 2.24 -1.90
C GLY A 101 14.06 2.36 -3.00
N PHE A 102 13.03 1.51 -2.95
CA PHE A 102 11.89 1.59 -3.87
C PHE A 102 11.16 2.93 -3.80
N MET A 103 10.94 3.47 -2.59
CA MET A 103 10.30 4.77 -2.42
C MET A 103 11.12 5.94 -2.97
N ILE A 104 12.44 5.93 -2.75
CA ILE A 104 13.34 6.94 -3.32
C ILE A 104 13.30 6.86 -4.85
N TRP A 105 13.39 5.65 -5.41
CA TRP A 105 13.29 5.44 -6.84
C TRP A 105 11.95 5.92 -7.43
N ALA A 106 10.84 5.58 -6.78
CA ALA A 106 9.51 6.01 -7.20
C ALA A 106 9.38 7.55 -7.15
N GLY A 107 9.87 8.18 -6.09
CA GLY A 107 9.88 9.63 -5.94
C GLY A 107 10.71 10.33 -7.02
N ILE A 108 11.91 9.80 -7.32
CA ILE A 108 12.76 10.32 -8.39
C ILE A 108 12.06 10.17 -9.74
N ARG A 109 11.48 9.01 -10.03
CA ARG A 109 10.76 8.76 -11.29
C ARG A 109 9.58 9.73 -11.47
N MET A 110 8.90 10.10 -10.39
CA MET A 110 7.76 11.01 -10.42
C MET A 110 8.17 12.49 -10.56
N LEU A 111 9.42 12.84 -10.21
CA LEU A 111 9.97 14.18 -10.45
C LEU A 111 10.59 14.33 -11.85
N LEU A 112 11.14 13.24 -12.38
CA LEU A 112 11.75 13.21 -13.71
C LEU A 112 10.74 13.00 -14.85
N LYS A 113 9.47 12.76 -14.54
CA LYS A 113 8.40 12.49 -15.51
C LYS A 113 7.24 13.44 -15.28
#